data_AF-A0A0G1Y2E1-F1
#
_entry.id   AF-A0A0G1Y2E1-F1
#
_cell.length_a   1.000
_cell.length_b   1.000
_cell.length_c   1.000
_cell.angle_alpha   90.00
_cell.angle_beta   90.00
_cell.angle_gamma   90.00
#
_symmetry.space_group_name_H-M   'P 1'
#
loop_
_entity.id
_entity.type
_entity.pdbx_description
1 polymer ?
#
loop_
_entity_poly.entity_id
_entity_poly.type
_entity_poly.pdbx_seq_one_letter_code
_entity_poly.pdbx_strand_id
1 'polypeptide(L)'
;MKYFDAHTHTNFVAYDDDRDEVILRAKDAGVAMNVVGTQKDTSASALALAEKYEHVYATIGLHPIHTSKSYHDEKELGSSFAEDSEGKEGFTSRGELFDASTYEKLGTSPRVIAIGECGLDYYRTEADTKELQKKAFIEQIELANRLGKPLMLHIRNAYDDALDIIKAHAKVKGNVHFFAGDWDTAKRFLEFGFTLSFTGVITCCTCDC
;
A
#
# COMPACT_ATOMS: atom_id res chain seq x y z
N MET A 1 11.60 6.42 20.28
CA MET A 1 11.06 5.43 19.33
C MET A 1 11.69 4.08 19.61
N LYS A 2 10.88 3.07 19.93
CA LYS A 2 11.32 1.68 20.20
C LYS A 2 10.97 0.77 19.02
N TYR A 3 9.84 1.01 18.37
CA TYR A 3 9.37 0.26 17.21
C TYR A 3 9.00 1.21 16.08
N PHE A 4 9.02 0.69 14.85
CA PHE A 4 8.52 1.37 13.66
C PHE A 4 7.53 0.44 12.97
N ASP A 5 6.26 0.82 12.99
CA ASP A 5 5.23 0.15 12.20
C ASP A 5 5.38 0.59 10.74
N ALA A 6 5.88 -0.34 9.91
CA ALA A 6 6.25 -0.05 8.53
C ALA A 6 5.03 0.17 7.61
N HIS A 7 3.83 -0.24 8.03
CA HIS A 7 2.66 -0.19 7.17
C HIS A 7 1.36 -0.21 7.96
N THR A 8 0.65 0.92 7.95
CA THR A 8 -0.63 1.06 8.62
C THR A 8 -1.58 1.95 7.82
N HIS A 9 -2.88 1.76 8.02
CA HIS A 9 -3.93 2.52 7.34
C HIS A 9 -4.82 3.30 8.31
N THR A 10 -4.23 3.97 9.32
CA THR A 10 -4.98 4.82 10.25
C THR A 10 -5.66 6.01 9.58
N ASN A 11 -5.33 6.32 8.32
CA ASN A 11 -6.03 7.25 7.45
C ASN A 11 -7.39 6.75 6.92
N PHE A 12 -7.72 5.46 7.08
CA PHE A 12 -9.00 4.94 6.61
C PHE A 12 -10.15 5.30 7.55
N VAL A 13 -11.36 5.25 7.01
CA VAL A 13 -12.61 5.62 7.70
C VAL A 13 -12.95 4.69 8.87
N ALA A 14 -12.41 3.47 8.88
CA ALA A 14 -12.50 2.54 10.01
C ALA A 14 -11.96 3.13 11.33
N TYR A 15 -11.17 4.19 11.26
CA TYR A 15 -10.63 4.91 12.41
C TYR A 15 -11.26 6.29 12.60
N ASP A 16 -12.30 6.70 11.86
CA ASP A 16 -12.83 8.07 11.95
C ASP A 16 -13.24 8.48 13.36
N ASP A 17 -13.78 7.55 14.14
CA ASP A 17 -14.25 7.81 15.50
C ASP A 17 -13.11 7.98 16.52
N ASP A 18 -11.96 7.33 16.33
CA ASP A 18 -10.90 7.27 17.35
C ASP A 18 -9.45 7.44 16.82
N ARG A 19 -9.27 7.88 15.56
CA ARG A 19 -7.96 8.00 14.88
C ARG A 19 -6.89 8.70 15.70
N ASP A 20 -7.22 9.86 16.25
CA ASP A 20 -6.28 10.65 17.04
C ASP A 20 -5.88 9.89 18.31
N GLU A 21 -6.83 9.21 18.96
CA GLU A 21 -6.54 8.38 20.12
C GLU A 21 -5.65 7.19 19.75
N VAL A 22 -5.92 6.50 18.65
CA VAL A 22 -5.09 5.38 18.15
C VAL A 22 -3.65 5.81 17.92
N ILE A 23 -3.45 6.92 17.22
CA ILE A 23 -2.11 7.43 16.88
C ILE A 23 -1.35 7.87 18.14
N LEU A 24 -2.03 8.47 19.12
CA LEU A 24 -1.42 8.85 20.39
C LEU A 24 -1.11 7.63 21.27
N ARG A 25 -1.99 6.63 21.32
CA ARG A 25 -1.70 5.35 22.01
C ARG A 25 -0.47 4.67 21.42
N ALA A 26 -0.32 4.66 20.09
CA ALA A 26 0.87 4.13 19.43
C ALA A 26 2.14 4.90 19.84
N LYS A 27 2.07 6.24 19.89
CA LYS A 27 3.15 7.09 20.37
C LYS A 27 3.58 6.75 21.80
N ASP A 28 2.60 6.64 22.70
CA ASP A 28 2.83 6.36 24.12
C ASP A 28 3.44 4.97 24.34
N ALA A 29 3.10 4.02 23.47
CA ALA A 29 3.73 2.70 23.39
C ALA A 29 5.13 2.71 22.73
N GLY A 30 5.61 3.88 22.27
CA GLY A 30 6.92 4.06 21.65
C GLY A 30 6.99 3.62 20.18
N VAL A 31 5.85 3.54 19.49
CA VAL A 31 5.72 3.13 18.08
C VAL A 31 5.64 4.37 17.18
N ALA A 32 6.59 4.53 16.25
CA ALA A 32 6.43 5.42 15.10
C ALA A 32 5.74 4.66 13.96
N MET A 33 5.04 5.39 13.09
CA MET A 33 4.14 4.77 12.11
C MET A 33 4.40 5.30 10.71
N ASN A 34 4.31 4.41 9.72
CA ASN A 34 4.24 4.78 8.31
C ASN A 34 2.82 4.54 7.79
N VAL A 35 2.07 5.63 7.61
CA VAL A 35 0.68 5.60 7.14
C VAL A 35 0.66 5.52 5.62
N VAL A 36 0.02 4.50 5.08
CA VAL A 36 0.08 4.16 3.66
C VAL A 36 -1.21 4.55 2.95
N GLY A 37 -1.07 5.39 1.92
CA GLY A 37 -2.13 5.69 0.98
C GLY A 37 -2.27 4.60 -0.09
N THR A 38 -3.49 4.39 -0.56
CA THR A 38 -3.85 3.40 -1.58
C THR A 38 -4.49 4.04 -2.83
N GLN A 39 -4.91 5.29 -2.75
CA GLN A 39 -5.48 6.13 -3.82
C GLN A 39 -5.06 7.57 -3.61
N LYS A 40 -5.42 8.48 -4.53
CA LYS A 40 -5.05 9.90 -4.43
C LYS A 40 -5.52 10.57 -3.13
N ASP A 41 -6.76 10.33 -2.74
CA ASP A 41 -7.35 10.94 -1.54
C ASP A 41 -6.82 10.32 -0.25
N THR A 42 -6.69 8.99 -0.19
CA THR A 42 -6.09 8.32 0.98
C THR A 42 -4.61 8.65 1.13
N SER A 43 -3.88 8.87 0.03
CA SER A 43 -2.50 9.37 0.02
C SER A 43 -2.39 10.80 0.53
N ALA A 44 -3.30 11.69 0.14
CA ALA A 44 -3.37 13.04 0.69
C ALA A 44 -3.69 13.02 2.20
N SER A 45 -4.61 12.14 2.63
CA SER A 45 -4.93 11.95 4.04
C SER A 45 -3.75 11.39 4.85
N ALA A 46 -2.99 10.45 4.28
CA ALA A 46 -1.79 9.92 4.92
C ALA A 46 -0.74 11.02 5.14
N LEU A 47 -0.50 11.86 4.12
CA LEU A 47 0.39 13.02 4.26
C LEU A 47 -0.10 14.00 5.34
N ALA A 48 -1.40 14.32 5.37
CA ALA A 48 -1.95 15.22 6.38
C ALA A 48 -1.72 14.70 7.82
N LEU A 49 -1.84 13.39 8.05
CA LEU A 49 -1.52 12.78 9.34
C LEU A 49 -0.02 12.86 9.66
N ALA A 50 0.83 12.61 8.67
CA ALA A 50 2.28 12.71 8.83
C ALA A 50 2.74 14.16 9.11
N GLU A 51 2.06 15.16 8.57
CA GLU A 51 2.32 16.57 8.88
C GLU A 51 1.80 16.97 10.27
N LYS A 52 0.70 16.37 10.73
CA LYS A 52 0.12 16.62 12.06
C LYS A 52 0.94 16.01 13.20
N TYR A 53 1.50 14.82 13.01
CA TYR A 53 2.14 14.04 14.08
C TYR A 53 3.61 13.74 13.80
N GLU A 54 4.51 14.20 14.68
CA GLU A 54 5.97 14.09 14.49
C GLU A 54 6.46 12.65 14.25
N HIS A 55 5.89 11.66 14.95
CA HIS A 55 6.22 10.24 14.87
C HIS A 55 5.53 9.48 13.73
N VAL A 56 4.79 10.19 12.86
CA VAL A 56 4.08 9.63 11.72
C VAL A 56 4.75 10.07 10.42
N TYR A 57 4.92 9.12 9.51
CA TYR A 57 5.40 9.28 8.15
C TYR A 57 4.33 8.79 7.16
N ALA A 58 4.51 9.10 5.88
CA ALA A 58 3.57 8.69 4.84
C ALA A 58 4.24 7.91 3.70
N THR A 59 3.51 6.94 3.15
CA THR A 59 3.72 6.39 1.81
C THR A 59 2.54 6.81 0.94
N ILE A 60 2.80 7.23 -0.30
CA ILE A 60 1.77 7.64 -1.25
C ILE A 60 1.81 6.80 -2.52
N GLY A 61 0.66 6.42 -3.05
CA GLY A 61 0.60 5.55 -4.23
C GLY A 61 -0.81 5.17 -4.63
N LEU A 62 -0.89 4.32 -5.65
CA LEU A 62 -2.10 3.71 -6.15
C LEU A 62 -1.99 2.19 -6.06
N HIS A 63 -2.83 1.61 -5.21
CA HIS A 63 -2.89 0.17 -4.98
C HIS A 63 -3.42 -0.55 -6.22
N PRO A 64 -2.92 -1.75 -6.57
CA PRO A 64 -3.33 -2.50 -7.76
C PRO A 64 -4.86 -2.70 -7.87
N ILE A 65 -5.54 -2.96 -6.76
CA ILE A 65 -7.01 -3.17 -6.73
C ILE A 65 -7.83 -1.92 -7.10
N HIS A 66 -7.23 -0.73 -7.01
CA HIS A 66 -7.88 0.53 -7.34
C HIS A 66 -7.59 0.97 -8.79
N THR A 67 -6.85 0.18 -9.58
CA THR A 67 -6.61 0.49 -11.01
C THR A 67 -7.84 0.25 -11.90
N SER A 68 -8.79 -0.54 -11.42
CA SER A 68 -10.09 -0.77 -12.06
C SER A 68 -11.20 -0.80 -11.00
N LYS A 69 -12.46 -0.73 -11.44
CA LYS A 69 -13.59 -0.92 -10.53
C LYS A 69 -13.63 -2.39 -10.11
N SER A 70 -13.48 -2.64 -8.81
CA SER A 70 -13.51 -3.98 -8.23
C SER A 70 -14.54 -4.05 -7.10
N TYR A 71 -15.27 -5.17 -7.03
CA TYR A 71 -16.26 -5.44 -5.98
C TYR A 71 -15.56 -6.07 -4.77
N HIS A 72 -15.59 -5.41 -3.61
CA HIS A 72 -15.00 -5.92 -2.37
C HIS A 72 -16.01 -6.02 -1.22
N ASP A 73 -15.69 -6.91 -0.27
CA ASP A 73 -16.49 -7.23 0.91
C ASP A 73 -16.56 -6.03 1.88
N GLU A 74 -17.72 -5.80 2.50
CA GLU A 74 -18.06 -4.58 3.27
C GLU A 74 -17.14 -4.32 4.47
N LYS A 75 -16.42 -5.34 4.94
CA LYS A 75 -15.59 -5.31 6.14
C LYS A 75 -14.25 -4.60 5.97
N GLU A 76 -13.77 -4.42 4.74
CA GLU A 76 -12.43 -3.87 4.48
C GLU A 76 -12.37 -2.34 4.62
N LEU A 77 -13.50 -1.61 4.51
CA LEU A 77 -13.46 -0.15 4.37
C LEU A 77 -14.54 0.65 5.09
N GLY A 78 -15.38 0.05 5.94
CA GLY A 78 -16.36 0.80 6.75
C GLY A 78 -17.49 1.45 5.94
N SER A 79 -18.60 1.74 6.60
CA SER A 79 -19.91 2.03 6.00
C SER A 79 -20.10 3.43 5.42
N SER A 80 -19.04 4.14 5.03
CA SER A 80 -19.14 5.55 4.62
C SER A 80 -18.95 5.80 3.12
N PHE A 81 -19.31 4.85 2.27
CA PHE A 81 -19.46 5.11 0.84
C PHE A 81 -20.71 4.41 0.28
N ALA A 82 -21.60 5.24 -0.27
CA ALA A 82 -22.99 4.94 -0.59
C ALA A 82 -23.21 3.76 -1.57
N GLU A 83 -24.40 3.19 -1.43
CA GLU A 83 -25.07 2.20 -2.29
C GLU A 83 -24.84 2.42 -3.80
N ASP A 84 -24.66 1.33 -4.54
CA ASP A 84 -24.78 1.36 -5.99
C ASP A 84 -26.25 1.35 -6.43
N SER A 85 -26.50 1.82 -7.64
CA SER A 85 -27.83 1.87 -8.26
C SER A 85 -28.40 0.50 -8.67
N GLU A 86 -27.75 -0.61 -8.30
CA GLU A 86 -28.09 -1.97 -8.71
C GLU A 86 -28.37 -2.93 -7.53
N GLY A 87 -28.27 -2.44 -6.28
CA GLY A 87 -28.73 -3.16 -5.10
C GLY A 87 -27.93 -4.41 -4.75
N LYS A 88 -26.61 -4.44 -5.04
CA LYS A 88 -25.71 -5.52 -4.62
C LYS A 88 -25.01 -5.13 -3.32
N GLU A 89 -25.04 -6.02 -2.32
CA GLU A 89 -24.27 -5.88 -1.07
C GLU A 89 -22.75 -5.98 -1.39
N GLY A 90 -22.03 -4.87 -1.17
CA GLY A 90 -20.59 -4.73 -1.45
C GLY A 90 -20.21 -3.36 -2.03
N PHE A 91 -19.07 -2.80 -1.62
CA PHE A 91 -18.60 -1.50 -2.12
C PHE A 91 -17.89 -1.65 -3.48
N THR A 92 -18.21 -0.76 -4.42
CA THR A 92 -17.47 -0.62 -5.69
C THR A 92 -16.27 0.30 -5.49
N SER A 93 -15.06 -0.27 -5.51
CA SER A 93 -13.82 0.53 -5.57
C SER A 93 -13.89 1.51 -6.74
N ARG A 94 -13.63 2.81 -6.48
CA ARG A 94 -13.51 3.81 -7.55
C ARG A 94 -12.19 3.54 -8.28
N GLY A 95 -12.27 2.94 -9.46
CA GLY A 95 -11.12 2.79 -10.35
C GLY A 95 -10.47 4.16 -10.63
N GLU A 96 -9.15 4.22 -10.49
CA GLU A 96 -8.33 5.40 -10.68
C GLU A 96 -7.20 5.07 -11.67
N LEU A 97 -6.93 6.00 -12.59
CA LEU A 97 -5.72 5.96 -13.41
C LEU A 97 -4.62 6.70 -12.68
N PHE A 98 -3.44 6.11 -12.60
CA PHE A 98 -2.30 6.75 -11.94
C PHE A 98 -1.94 8.08 -12.64
N ASP A 99 -1.88 9.16 -11.87
CA ASP A 99 -1.44 10.47 -12.33
C ASP A 99 -0.13 10.85 -11.62
N ALA A 100 0.99 10.57 -12.28
CA ALA A 100 2.32 10.83 -11.76
C ALA A 100 2.49 12.29 -11.28
N SER A 101 1.84 13.27 -11.93
CA SER A 101 2.00 14.68 -11.57
C SER A 101 1.34 15.04 -10.23
N THR A 102 0.20 14.40 -9.91
CA THR A 102 -0.44 14.54 -8.60
C THR A 102 0.43 13.93 -7.52
N TYR A 103 0.87 12.69 -7.71
CA TYR A 103 1.67 11.98 -6.71
C TYR A 103 3.05 12.59 -6.51
N GLU A 104 3.66 13.14 -7.56
CA GLU A 104 4.93 13.84 -7.47
C GLU A 104 4.85 15.07 -6.55
N LYS A 105 3.76 15.86 -6.65
CA LYS A 105 3.53 17.00 -5.75
C LYS A 105 3.48 16.57 -4.29
N LEU A 106 2.70 15.54 -3.96
CA LEU A 106 2.63 14.99 -2.60
C LEU A 106 4.00 14.46 -2.15
N GLY A 107 4.71 13.76 -3.05
CA GLY A 107 6.00 13.13 -2.79
C GLY A 107 7.14 14.09 -2.53
N THR A 108 6.99 15.38 -2.85
CA THR A 108 8.01 16.39 -2.49
C THR A 108 8.11 16.65 -0.99
N SER A 109 7.08 16.35 -0.21
CA SER A 109 7.10 16.55 1.24
C SER A 109 8.16 15.64 1.90
N PRO A 110 8.96 16.14 2.86
CA PRO A 110 9.92 15.33 3.60
C PRO A 110 9.25 14.30 4.51
N ARG A 111 7.94 14.43 4.77
CA ARG A 111 7.15 13.47 5.56
C ARG A 111 6.74 12.25 4.74
N VAL A 112 6.79 12.33 3.41
CA VAL A 112 6.62 11.17 2.52
C VAL A 112 7.94 10.44 2.39
N ILE A 113 8.00 9.19 2.83
CA ILE A 113 9.23 8.40 2.89
C ILE A 113 9.31 7.31 1.81
N ALA A 114 8.20 6.96 1.17
CA ALA A 114 8.14 5.90 0.16
C ALA A 114 7.02 6.14 -0.86
N ILE A 115 7.11 5.45 -2.01
CA ILE A 115 6.06 5.39 -3.04
C ILE A 115 5.39 4.02 -3.01
N GLY A 116 4.07 4.01 -2.94
CA GLY A 116 3.22 2.84 -2.73
C GLY A 116 2.02 3.18 -1.81
N GLU A 117 1.13 2.26 -1.52
CA GLU A 117 1.20 0.84 -1.85
C GLU A 117 0.99 0.60 -3.34
N CYS A 118 1.97 -0.05 -3.98
CA CYS A 118 1.96 -0.29 -5.42
C CYS A 118 2.41 -1.72 -5.72
N GLY A 119 2.10 -2.24 -6.91
CA GLY A 119 2.50 -3.60 -7.29
C GLY A 119 1.40 -4.30 -8.05
N LEU A 120 1.25 -5.60 -7.80
CA LEU A 120 0.37 -6.48 -8.57
C LEU A 120 -0.46 -7.35 -7.63
N ASP A 121 -1.77 -7.37 -7.84
CA ASP A 121 -2.69 -8.30 -7.20
C ASP A 121 -3.45 -9.08 -8.26
N TYR A 122 -3.06 -10.34 -8.45
CA TYR A 122 -3.71 -11.24 -9.41
C TYR A 122 -4.76 -12.15 -8.76
N TYR A 123 -5.09 -11.93 -7.49
CA TYR A 123 -6.17 -12.66 -6.85
C TYR A 123 -7.50 -12.25 -7.50
N ARG A 124 -8.21 -13.21 -8.10
CA ARG A 124 -9.54 -13.01 -8.74
C ARG A 124 -9.58 -11.82 -9.72
N THR A 125 -8.54 -11.66 -10.54
CA THR A 125 -8.37 -10.50 -11.42
C THR A 125 -8.35 -10.89 -12.91
N GLU A 126 -9.12 -10.16 -13.72
CA GLU A 126 -9.21 -10.32 -15.19
C GLU A 126 -7.98 -9.76 -15.93
N ALA A 127 -7.71 -10.26 -17.14
CA ALA A 127 -6.49 -9.98 -17.89
C ALA A 127 -6.28 -8.48 -18.19
N ASP A 128 -7.33 -7.78 -18.56
CA ASP A 128 -7.39 -6.34 -18.79
C ASP A 128 -7.08 -5.52 -17.53
N THR A 129 -7.50 -5.99 -16.35
CA THR A 129 -7.10 -5.36 -15.08
C THR A 129 -5.63 -5.59 -14.78
N LYS A 130 -5.06 -6.77 -15.10
CA LYS A 130 -3.61 -7.02 -14.91
C LYS A 130 -2.75 -6.05 -15.70
N GLU A 131 -3.12 -5.74 -16.94
CA GLU A 131 -2.37 -4.78 -17.76
C GLU A 131 -2.43 -3.35 -17.20
N LEU A 132 -3.57 -2.95 -16.64
CA LEU A 132 -3.70 -1.66 -15.93
C LEU A 132 -2.82 -1.62 -14.67
N GLN A 133 -2.79 -2.70 -13.89
CA GLN A 133 -1.91 -2.83 -12.72
C GLN A 133 -0.44 -2.73 -13.11
N LYS A 134 0.01 -3.47 -14.14
CA LYS A 134 1.39 -3.40 -14.64
C LYS A 134 1.77 -1.99 -15.07
N LYS A 135 0.89 -1.32 -15.83
CA LYS A 135 1.12 0.06 -16.28
C LYS A 135 1.27 1.02 -15.09
N ALA A 136 0.32 0.99 -14.15
CA ALA A 136 0.37 1.83 -12.96
C ALA A 136 1.58 1.51 -12.07
N PHE A 137 1.99 0.25 -12.00
CA PHE A 137 3.16 -0.16 -11.22
C PHE A 137 4.45 0.38 -11.84
N ILE A 138 4.63 0.26 -13.15
CA ILE A 138 5.80 0.83 -13.85
C ILE A 138 5.87 2.35 -13.67
N GLU A 139 4.75 3.07 -13.83
CA GLU A 139 4.71 4.52 -13.64
C GLU A 139 5.07 4.94 -12.20
N GLN A 140 4.66 4.15 -11.20
CA GLN A 140 5.03 4.35 -9.80
C GLN A 140 6.51 4.07 -9.52
N ILE A 141 7.09 3.04 -10.15
CA ILE A 141 8.54 2.77 -10.08
C ILE A 141 9.32 3.94 -10.66
N GLU A 142 8.91 4.47 -11.81
CA GLU A 142 9.58 5.62 -12.42
C GLU A 142 9.44 6.89 -11.56
N LEU A 143 8.30 7.09 -10.91
CA LEU A 143 8.16 8.19 -9.93
C LEU A 143 9.10 8.00 -8.73
N ALA A 144 9.17 6.79 -8.18
CA ALA A 144 10.06 6.46 -7.05
C ALA A 144 11.53 6.70 -7.42
N ASN A 145 11.93 6.30 -8.64
CA ASN A 145 13.24 6.58 -9.21
C ASN A 145 13.54 8.08 -9.28
N ARG A 146 12.59 8.90 -9.78
CA ARG A 146 12.76 10.37 -9.88
C ARG A 146 12.91 11.03 -8.52
N LEU A 147 12.11 10.61 -7.54
CA LEU A 147 12.12 11.17 -6.20
C LEU A 147 13.19 10.58 -5.28
N GLY A 148 13.89 9.53 -5.72
CA GLY A 148 14.89 8.82 -4.92
C GLY A 148 14.29 8.16 -3.67
N LYS A 149 13.01 7.76 -3.72
CA LYS A 149 12.29 7.16 -2.59
C LYS A 149 12.14 5.65 -2.78
N PRO A 150 12.23 4.85 -1.72
CA PRO A 150 11.98 3.41 -1.79
C PRO A 150 10.52 3.09 -2.16
N LEU A 151 10.32 1.87 -2.66
CA LEU A 151 8.99 1.33 -2.97
C LEU A 151 8.37 0.63 -1.74
N MET A 152 7.06 0.79 -1.57
CA MET A 152 6.23 -0.06 -0.70
C MET A 152 5.36 -0.95 -1.59
N LEU A 153 5.64 -2.24 -1.59
CA LEU A 153 5.10 -3.18 -2.56
C LEU A 153 3.97 -4.03 -1.97
N HIS A 154 2.85 -4.09 -2.69
CA HIS A 154 1.82 -5.13 -2.54
C HIS A 154 1.97 -6.14 -3.67
N ILE A 155 2.16 -7.41 -3.32
CA ILE A 155 2.25 -8.48 -4.31
C ILE A 155 1.44 -9.68 -3.84
N ARG A 156 0.44 -10.06 -4.65
CA ARG A 156 -0.39 -11.22 -4.40
C ARG A 156 -0.58 -12.05 -5.67
N ASN A 157 -0.18 -13.33 -5.61
CA ASN A 157 -0.21 -14.27 -6.75
C ASN A 157 0.49 -13.76 -8.02
N ALA A 158 1.48 -12.87 -7.88
CA ALA A 158 2.10 -12.15 -8.99
C ALA A 158 3.62 -11.91 -8.79
N TYR A 159 4.29 -12.74 -8.00
CA TYR A 159 5.69 -12.53 -7.61
C TYR A 159 6.67 -12.50 -8.79
N ASP A 160 6.51 -13.40 -9.77
CA ASP A 160 7.41 -13.45 -10.93
C ASP A 160 7.26 -12.21 -11.81
N ASP A 161 6.03 -11.86 -12.21
CA ASP A 161 5.75 -10.64 -12.98
C ASP A 161 6.25 -9.38 -12.25
N ALA A 162 6.01 -9.29 -10.93
CA ALA A 162 6.46 -8.15 -10.14
C ALA A 162 8.00 -8.06 -10.12
N LEU A 163 8.69 -9.18 -9.93
CA LEU A 163 10.16 -9.23 -9.93
C LEU A 163 10.74 -8.87 -11.28
N ASP A 164 10.15 -9.31 -12.38
CA ASP A 164 10.61 -9.00 -13.73
C ASP A 164 10.47 -7.49 -14.02
N ILE A 165 9.33 -6.89 -13.63
CA ILE A 165 9.12 -5.44 -13.74
C ILE A 165 10.11 -4.67 -12.86
N ILE A 166 10.30 -5.09 -11.60
CA ILE A 166 11.24 -4.45 -10.67
C ILE A 166 12.66 -4.50 -11.23
N LYS A 167 13.12 -5.66 -11.72
CA LYS A 167 14.46 -5.80 -12.31
C LYS A 167 14.67 -4.93 -13.54
N ALA A 168 13.61 -4.74 -14.34
CA ALA A 168 13.69 -3.93 -15.56
C ALA A 168 13.68 -2.41 -15.28
N HIS A 169 12.94 -1.97 -14.26
CA HIS A 169 12.64 -0.55 -14.07
C HIS A 169 13.18 0.07 -12.77
N ALA A 170 13.28 -0.68 -11.68
CA ALA A 170 13.59 -0.11 -10.38
C ALA A 170 15.09 0.21 -10.22
N LYS A 171 15.38 1.44 -9.81
CA LYS A 171 16.72 1.92 -9.42
C LYS A 171 16.82 2.22 -7.92
N VAL A 172 15.70 2.06 -7.22
CA VAL A 172 15.54 2.25 -5.78
C VAL A 172 15.25 0.91 -5.12
N LYS A 173 15.51 0.83 -3.81
CA LYS A 173 15.14 -0.32 -2.98
C LYS A 173 13.65 -0.28 -2.66
N GLY A 174 13.15 -1.30 -1.95
CA GLY A 174 11.80 -1.27 -1.41
C GLY A 174 11.57 -2.29 -0.31
N ASN A 175 10.34 -2.29 0.19
CA ASN A 175 9.81 -3.30 1.10
C ASN A 175 8.69 -4.07 0.39
N VAL A 176 8.72 -5.39 0.47
CA VAL A 176 7.58 -6.25 0.12
C VAL A 176 6.70 -6.35 1.36
N HIS A 177 5.60 -5.61 1.34
CA HIS A 177 4.61 -5.62 2.40
C HIS A 177 3.92 -6.98 2.44
N PHE A 178 3.61 -7.44 3.66
CA PHE A 178 2.81 -8.65 3.89
C PHE A 178 3.36 -9.84 3.10
N PHE A 179 4.65 -10.13 3.23
CA PHE A 179 5.26 -11.20 2.45
C PHE A 179 4.70 -12.57 2.87
N ALA A 180 4.10 -13.28 1.91
CA ALA A 180 3.50 -14.60 2.10
C ALA A 180 3.97 -15.62 1.05
N GLY A 181 5.07 -15.34 0.35
CA GLY A 181 5.70 -16.26 -0.60
C GLY A 181 6.62 -17.29 0.07
N ASP A 182 7.21 -18.17 -0.74
CA ASP A 182 8.20 -19.14 -0.29
C ASP A 182 9.61 -18.55 -0.12
N TRP A 183 10.53 -19.37 0.39
CA TRP A 183 11.91 -18.96 0.62
C TRP A 183 12.66 -18.59 -0.67
N ASP A 184 12.39 -19.27 -1.78
CA ASP A 184 13.05 -18.99 -3.06
C ASP A 184 12.64 -17.61 -3.58
N THR A 185 11.36 -17.27 -3.47
CA THR A 185 10.84 -15.93 -3.76
C THR A 185 11.44 -14.89 -2.83
N ALA A 186 11.48 -15.15 -1.52
CA ALA A 186 12.06 -14.25 -0.52
C ALA A 186 13.52 -13.93 -0.86
N LYS A 187 14.31 -14.96 -1.16
CA LYS A 187 15.73 -14.83 -1.50
C LYS A 187 15.95 -13.94 -2.72
N ARG A 188 15.12 -14.06 -3.77
CA ARG A 188 15.21 -13.21 -4.97
C ARG A 188 15.00 -11.72 -4.66
N PHE A 189 14.06 -11.38 -3.77
CA PHE A 189 13.88 -9.99 -3.33
C PHE A 189 15.06 -9.49 -2.48
N LEU A 190 15.54 -10.32 -1.55
CA LEU A 190 16.67 -9.96 -0.68
C LEU A 190 17.96 -9.74 -1.48
N GLU A 191 18.23 -10.57 -2.47
CA GLU A 191 19.38 -10.43 -3.38
C GLU A 191 19.32 -9.14 -4.21
N PHE A 192 18.12 -8.67 -4.54
CA PHE A 192 17.91 -7.40 -5.23
C PHE A 192 17.96 -6.19 -4.26
N GLY A 193 18.20 -6.42 -2.96
CA GLY A 193 18.33 -5.37 -1.95
C GLY A 193 17.01 -4.85 -1.39
N PHE A 194 15.91 -5.57 -1.61
CA PHE A 194 14.62 -5.30 -0.99
C PHE A 194 14.55 -5.92 0.40
N THR A 195 13.59 -5.45 1.19
CA THR A 195 13.27 -5.99 2.51
C THR A 195 11.90 -6.64 2.48
N LEU A 196 11.62 -7.51 3.45
CA LEU A 196 10.33 -8.18 3.60
C LEU A 196 9.73 -7.74 4.93
N SER A 197 8.42 -7.53 4.99
CA SER A 197 7.71 -7.32 6.26
C SER A 197 6.67 -8.42 6.49
N PHE A 198 6.50 -8.72 7.78
CA PHE A 198 5.58 -9.74 8.27
C PHE A 198 4.60 -9.07 9.23
N THR A 199 3.34 -9.47 9.16
CA THR A 199 2.26 -8.89 9.97
C THR A 199 1.82 -9.87 11.06
N GLY A 200 0.80 -9.48 11.83
CA GLY A 200 0.23 -10.31 12.91
C GLY A 200 -0.22 -11.70 12.45
N VAL A 201 -0.45 -11.93 11.16
CA VAL A 201 -0.82 -13.25 10.63
C VAL A 201 0.24 -14.32 10.92
N ILE A 202 1.51 -13.95 11.09
CA ILE A 202 2.56 -14.91 11.52
C ILE A 202 2.29 -15.51 12.91
N THR A 203 1.48 -14.84 13.72
CA THR A 203 1.07 -15.31 15.06
C THR A 203 -0.19 -16.15 15.04
N CYS A 204 -0.90 -16.20 13.91
CA CYS A 204 -2.02 -17.11 13.75
C CYS A 204 -1.48 -18.54 13.71
N CYS A 205 -1.71 -19.29 14.79
CA CYS A 205 -1.61 -20.74 14.73
C CYS A 205 -2.66 -21.23 13.71
N THR A 206 -2.22 -21.76 12.57
CA THR A 206 -3.08 -22.66 11.82
C THR A 206 -3.40 -23.84 12.74
N CYS A 207 -4.62 -23.87 13.27
CA CYS A 207 -5.17 -25.12 13.80
C CYS A 207 -5.32 -26.07 12.59
N ASP A 208 -4.48 -27.09 12.62
CA ASP A 208 -4.53 -28.37 11.90
C ASP A 208 -4.13 -28.41 10.40
N CYS A 209 -2.95 -28.99 10.20
CA CYS A 209 -2.62 -30.20 9.42
C CYS A 209 -3.36 -30.48 8.11
#